data_AF-A0A382UXQ0-F1
#
_entry.id   AF-A0A382UXQ0-F1
#
_cell.length_a   1.000
_cell.length_b   1.000
_cell.length_c   1.000
_cell.angle_alpha   90.00
_cell.angle_beta   90.00
_cell.angle_gamma   90.00
#
_symmetry.space_group_name_H-M   'P 1'
#
loop_
_entity.id
_entity.type
_entity.pdbx_description
1 polymer ?
#
loop_
_entity_poly.entity_id
_entity_poly.type
_entity_poly.pdbx_seq_one_letter_code
_entity_poly.pdbx_strand_id
1 'polypeptide(L)'
;MELFKLIGPLILAFIMFSLGIGLSLENFKRVIVQPKDFIIGAISQLVILPIVALILIFLFPIPTELKVGLILLAAAPGGVTTNVITKFAKGDVALSISLTAVISLLCFITIPFIFSLTYPIITGQNLPFDYSIGSIIVQIFLITTVPVILGMIFKAIFPSFFARTENFFVKFSFILFVFVLFMAIYQEL
;
A
#
# COMPACT_ATOMS: atom_id res chain seq x y z
N MET A 1 22.75 -9.99 -3.47
CA MET A 1 21.82 -10.11 -2.32
C MET A 1 21.86 -8.88 -1.40
N GLU A 2 23.03 -8.38 -0.98
CA GLU A 2 23.12 -7.17 -0.15
C GLU A 2 22.66 -5.89 -0.83
N LEU A 3 22.96 -5.74 -2.13
CA LEU A 3 22.54 -4.58 -2.92
C LEU A 3 21.02 -4.38 -2.92
N PHE A 4 20.24 -5.47 -2.99
CA PHE A 4 18.77 -5.38 -2.93
C PHE A 4 18.26 -4.98 -1.55
N LYS A 5 18.85 -5.54 -0.50
CA LYS A 5 18.50 -5.19 0.89
C LYS A 5 18.75 -3.70 1.17
N LEU A 6 19.78 -3.12 0.54
CA LEU A 6 20.08 -1.70 0.64
C LEU A 6 19.18 -0.83 -0.24
N ILE A 7 19.01 -1.18 -1.52
CA ILE A 7 18.34 -0.32 -2.51
C ILE A 7 16.81 -0.49 -2.52
N GLY A 8 16.28 -1.66 -2.17
CA GLY A 8 14.84 -1.96 -2.19
C GLY A 8 13.99 -0.97 -1.38
N PRO A 9 14.33 -0.72 -0.10
CA PRO A 9 13.62 0.28 0.70
C PRO A 9 13.69 1.70 0.13
N LEU A 10 14.83 2.09 -0.47
CA LEU A 10 14.99 3.40 -1.13
C LEU A 10 14.10 3.52 -2.37
N ILE A 11 14.02 2.47 -3.19
CA ILE A 11 13.12 2.41 -4.33
C ILE A 11 11.66 2.51 -3.86
N LEU A 12 11.28 1.75 -2.83
CA LEU A 12 9.93 1.78 -2.30
C LEU A 12 9.57 3.16 -1.75
N ALA A 13 10.49 3.78 -1.00
CA ALA A 13 10.32 5.14 -0.51
C ALA A 13 10.13 6.14 -1.67
N PHE A 14 10.88 6.00 -2.76
CA PHE A 14 10.69 6.82 -3.96
C PHE A 14 9.31 6.60 -4.60
N ILE A 15 8.87 5.35 -4.74
CA ILE A 15 7.54 5.02 -5.30
C ILE A 15 6.44 5.65 -4.42
N MET A 16 6.59 5.58 -3.09
CA MET A 16 5.65 6.17 -2.13
C MET A 16 5.67 7.70 -2.17
N PHE A 17 6.85 8.31 -2.37
CA PHE A 17 6.97 9.75 -2.64
C PHE A 17 6.26 10.16 -3.93
N SER A 18 6.45 9.41 -5.01
CA SER A 18 5.74 9.64 -6.28
C SER A 18 4.23 9.48 -6.13
N LEU A 19 3.77 8.54 -5.30
CA LEU A 19 2.35 8.42 -4.95
C LEU A 19 1.88 9.69 -4.25
N GLY A 20 2.64 10.18 -3.26
CA GLY A 20 2.35 11.42 -2.53
C GLY A 20 2.25 12.65 -3.45
N ILE A 21 3.12 12.77 -4.45
CA ILE A 21 3.01 13.81 -5.49
C ILE A 21 1.70 13.70 -6.27
N GLY A 22 1.13 12.51 -6.44
CA GLY A 22 -0.17 12.34 -7.11
C GLY A 22 -1.37 12.75 -6.26
N LEU A 23 -1.19 12.94 -4.94
CA LEU A 23 -2.27 13.25 -4.01
C LEU A 23 -2.44 14.76 -3.79
N SER A 24 -3.62 15.12 -3.30
CA SER A 24 -4.01 16.49 -2.94
C SER A 24 -4.80 16.48 -1.63
N LEU A 25 -4.79 17.60 -0.90
CA LEU A 25 -5.56 17.74 0.35
C LEU A 25 -7.07 17.57 0.13
N GLU A 26 -7.57 17.90 -1.05
CA GLU A 26 -8.98 17.70 -1.41
C GLU A 26 -9.39 16.23 -1.41
N ASN A 27 -8.45 15.31 -1.64
CA ASN A 27 -8.73 13.88 -1.62
C ASN A 27 -9.16 13.38 -0.23
N PHE A 28 -8.88 14.13 0.84
CA PHE A 28 -9.29 13.78 2.20
C PHE A 28 -10.70 14.30 2.55
N LYS A 29 -11.26 15.19 1.73
CA LYS A 29 -12.56 15.83 1.97
C LYS A 29 -13.71 14.81 2.01
N ARG A 30 -13.64 13.72 1.22
CA ARG A 30 -14.69 12.69 1.18
C ARG A 30 -14.88 11.98 2.51
N VAL A 31 -13.82 11.83 3.32
CA VAL A 31 -13.91 11.23 4.66
C VAL A 31 -14.93 11.97 5.54
N ILE A 32 -15.01 13.29 5.36
CA ILE A 32 -15.89 14.18 6.15
C ILE A 32 -17.24 14.39 5.45
N VAL A 33 -17.23 14.60 4.14
CA VAL A 33 -18.44 14.98 3.39
C VAL A 33 -19.33 13.78 3.05
N GLN A 34 -18.74 12.59 2.86
CA GLN A 34 -19.47 11.34 2.59
C GLN A 34 -18.88 10.18 3.42
N PRO A 35 -19.00 10.24 4.75
CA PRO A 35 -18.38 9.26 5.64
C PRO A 35 -18.92 7.85 5.43
N LYS A 36 -20.20 7.70 5.07
CA LYS A 36 -20.83 6.37 4.86
C LYS A 36 -20.13 5.61 3.73
N ASP A 37 -20.03 6.21 2.56
CA ASP A 37 -19.44 5.57 1.38
C ASP A 37 -17.95 5.28 1.60
N PHE A 38 -17.25 6.22 2.24
CA PHE A 38 -15.85 6.02 2.64
C PHE A 38 -15.68 4.85 3.61
N ILE A 39 -16.49 4.77 4.67
CA ILE A 39 -16.41 3.70 5.67
C ILE A 39 -16.70 2.34 5.03
N ILE A 40 -17.71 2.25 4.16
CA ILE A 40 -18.02 1.02 3.43
C ILE A 40 -16.83 0.58 2.57
N GLY A 41 -16.21 1.52 1.83
CA GLY A 41 -15.00 1.24 1.05
C GLY A 41 -13.82 0.80 1.92
N ALA A 42 -13.59 1.48 3.04
CA ALA A 42 -12.51 1.15 3.97
C ALA A 42 -12.70 -0.22 4.61
N ILE A 43 -13.92 -0.58 5.03
CA ILE A 43 -14.25 -1.92 5.53
C ILE A 43 -14.04 -2.96 4.42
N SER A 44 -14.45 -2.66 3.20
CA SER A 44 -14.26 -3.57 2.07
C SER A 44 -12.79 -3.89 1.82
N GLN A 45 -11.93 -2.88 1.94
CA GLN A 45 -10.49 -3.04 1.70
C GLN A 45 -9.74 -3.62 2.91
N LEU A 46 -10.04 -3.18 4.14
CA LEU A 46 -9.28 -3.55 5.34
C LEU A 46 -9.82 -4.78 6.06
N VAL A 47 -11.06 -5.19 5.76
CA VAL A 47 -11.72 -6.32 6.44
C VAL A 47 -12.14 -7.38 5.42
N ILE A 48 -12.97 -7.01 4.44
CA ILE A 48 -13.52 -7.99 3.50
C ILE A 48 -12.40 -8.61 2.66
N LEU A 49 -11.48 -7.82 2.12
CA LEU A 49 -10.39 -8.34 1.29
C LEU A 49 -9.44 -9.30 2.05
N PRO A 50 -8.98 -9.01 3.29
CA PRO A 50 -8.26 -9.99 4.11
C PRO A 50 -9.08 -11.26 4.44
N ILE A 51 -10.38 -11.15 4.68
CA ILE A 51 -11.25 -12.32 4.89
C ILE A 51 -11.30 -13.18 3.62
N VAL A 52 -11.43 -12.57 2.45
CA VAL A 52 -11.37 -13.30 1.17
C VAL A 52 -10.03 -14.01 1.02
N ALA A 53 -8.91 -13.36 1.37
CA ALA A 53 -7.60 -14.01 1.36
C ALA A 53 -7.53 -15.21 2.31
N LEU A 54 -8.07 -15.11 3.53
CA LEU A 54 -8.17 -16.25 4.45
C LEU A 54 -9.00 -17.39 3.87
N ILE A 55 -10.16 -17.09 3.28
CA ILE A 55 -11.01 -18.10 2.62
C ILE A 55 -10.21 -18.85 1.55
N LEU A 56 -9.48 -18.13 0.69
CA LEU A 56 -8.62 -18.76 -0.32
C LEU A 56 -7.53 -19.63 0.32
N ILE A 57 -6.90 -19.17 1.40
CA ILE A 57 -5.88 -19.93 2.14
C ILE A 57 -6.43 -21.25 2.71
N PHE A 58 -7.69 -21.27 3.14
CA PHE A 58 -8.33 -22.48 3.67
C PHE A 58 -8.89 -23.40 2.58
N LEU A 59 -9.24 -22.86 1.41
CA LEU A 59 -9.75 -23.65 0.29
C LEU A 59 -8.64 -24.35 -0.51
N PHE A 60 -7.45 -23.74 -0.59
CA PHE A 60 -6.36 -24.24 -1.40
C PHE A 60 -5.16 -24.69 -0.56
N PRO A 61 -4.47 -25.78 -0.95
CA PRO A 61 -3.25 -26.22 -0.28
C PRO A 61 -2.06 -25.33 -0.67
N ILE A 62 -1.99 -24.14 -0.06
CA ILE A 62 -0.96 -23.13 -0.32
C ILE A 62 0.20 -23.28 0.69
N PRO A 63 1.48 -23.22 0.27
CA PRO A 63 2.63 -23.13 1.17
C PRO A 63 2.56 -21.94 2.15
N THR A 64 3.14 -22.07 3.34
CA THR A 64 3.05 -21.06 4.42
C THR A 64 3.58 -19.70 3.99
N GLU A 65 4.66 -19.68 3.21
CA GLU A 65 5.30 -18.47 2.69
C GLU A 65 4.34 -17.68 1.79
N LEU A 66 3.60 -18.40 0.94
CA LEU A 66 2.60 -17.81 0.05
C LEU A 66 1.33 -17.39 0.80
N LYS A 67 0.94 -18.08 1.88
CA LYS A 67 -0.15 -17.62 2.77
C LYS A 67 0.17 -16.27 3.39
N VAL A 68 1.38 -16.12 3.92
CA VAL A 68 1.89 -14.86 4.49
C VAL A 68 1.89 -13.75 3.43
N GLY A 69 2.45 -14.04 2.24
CA GLY A 69 2.46 -13.10 1.12
C GLY A 69 1.06 -12.64 0.70
N LEU A 70 0.09 -13.57 0.62
CA LEU A 70 -1.29 -13.27 0.22
C LEU A 70 -2.00 -12.37 1.25
N ILE A 71 -1.81 -12.61 2.54
CA ILE A 71 -2.36 -11.76 3.60
C ILE A 71 -1.73 -10.36 3.55
N LEU A 72 -0.41 -10.26 3.39
CA LEU A 72 0.26 -8.97 3.28
C LEU A 72 -0.21 -8.19 2.05
N LEU A 73 -0.42 -8.88 0.93
CA LEU A 73 -1.00 -8.31 -0.28
C LEU A 73 -2.42 -7.79 -0.04
N ALA A 74 -3.26 -8.57 0.64
CA ALA A 74 -4.65 -8.20 0.94
C ALA A 74 -4.76 -7.06 1.96
N ALA A 75 -3.79 -6.94 2.87
CA ALA A 75 -3.73 -5.87 3.87
C ALA A 75 -3.14 -4.55 3.31
N ALA A 76 -2.45 -4.62 2.17
CA ALA A 76 -1.82 -3.46 1.56
C ALA A 76 -2.86 -2.44 1.03
N PRO A 77 -2.53 -1.14 1.02
CA PRO A 77 -3.38 -0.14 0.40
C PRO A 77 -3.55 -0.41 -1.10
N GLY A 78 -4.69 -0.01 -1.68
CA GLY A 78 -4.89 0.04 -3.12
C GLY A 78 -3.85 0.94 -3.80
N GLY A 79 -3.44 0.58 -5.01
CA GLY A 79 -2.51 1.37 -5.82
C GLY A 79 -3.20 2.38 -6.72
N VAL A 80 -2.48 3.38 -7.23
CA VAL A 80 -3.03 4.45 -8.09
C VAL A 80 -3.72 3.96 -9.37
N THR A 81 -3.40 2.75 -9.83
CA THR A 81 -4.05 2.08 -10.96
C THR A 81 -5.53 1.80 -10.70
N THR A 82 -5.95 1.59 -9.45
CA THR A 82 -7.36 1.37 -9.10
C THR A 82 -8.22 2.56 -9.48
N ASN A 83 -7.72 3.79 -9.37
CA ASN A 83 -8.42 5.00 -9.78
C ASN A 83 -8.76 5.00 -11.29
N VAL A 84 -7.84 4.49 -12.11
CA VAL A 84 -8.01 4.35 -13.56
C VAL A 84 -9.06 3.27 -13.86
N ILE A 85 -8.98 2.13 -13.17
CA ILE A 85 -9.95 1.03 -13.32
C ILE A 85 -11.35 1.49 -12.90
N THR A 86 -11.47 2.20 -11.77
CA THR A 86 -12.74 2.79 -11.31
C THR A 86 -13.34 3.72 -12.37
N LYS A 87 -12.51 4.55 -13.02
CA LYS A 87 -12.95 5.43 -14.12
C LYS A 87 -13.52 4.62 -15.30
N PHE A 88 -12.82 3.58 -15.73
CA PHE A 88 -13.31 2.71 -16.82
C PHE A 88 -14.59 1.96 -16.45
N ALA A 89 -14.72 1.55 -15.19
CA ALA A 89 -15.92 0.94 -14.65
C ALA A 89 -17.08 1.92 -14.40
N LYS A 90 -16.91 3.22 -14.73
CA LYS A 90 -17.87 4.30 -14.45
C LYS A 90 -18.23 4.43 -12.96
N GLY A 91 -17.31 4.06 -12.06
CA GLY A 91 -17.47 4.19 -10.62
C GLY A 91 -17.08 5.58 -10.10
N ASP A 92 -17.20 5.78 -8.77
CA ASP A 92 -16.78 7.02 -8.12
C ASP A 92 -15.25 7.08 -7.98
N VAL A 93 -14.61 7.76 -8.94
CA VAL A 93 -13.16 7.98 -8.98
C VAL A 93 -12.70 8.81 -7.78
N ALA A 94 -13.49 9.77 -7.32
CA ALA A 94 -13.12 10.60 -6.17
C ALA A 94 -13.06 9.74 -4.89
N LEU A 95 -14.04 8.85 -4.69
CA LEU A 95 -14.02 7.89 -3.58
C LEU A 95 -12.79 6.96 -3.65
N SER A 96 -12.46 6.44 -4.83
CA SER A 96 -11.29 5.56 -5.04
C SER A 96 -9.98 6.27 -4.70
N ILE A 97 -9.82 7.53 -5.13
CA ILE A 97 -8.65 8.35 -4.79
C ILE A 97 -8.59 8.61 -3.28
N SER A 98 -9.73 8.92 -2.65
CA SER A 98 -9.81 9.13 -1.20
C SER A 98 -9.43 7.90 -0.39
N LEU A 99 -9.92 6.72 -0.78
CA LEU A 99 -9.54 5.44 -0.14
C LEU A 99 -8.05 5.18 -0.30
N THR A 100 -7.53 5.33 -1.51
CA THR A 100 -6.10 5.17 -1.80
C THR A 100 -5.26 6.10 -0.93
N ALA A 101 -5.61 7.39 -0.87
CA ALA A 101 -4.87 8.39 -0.11
C ALA A 101 -4.86 8.09 1.39
N VAL A 102 -6.04 7.89 1.98
CA VAL A 102 -6.18 7.70 3.43
C VAL A 102 -5.58 6.37 3.87
N ILE A 103 -5.87 5.27 3.16
CA ILE A 103 -5.40 3.95 3.56
C ILE A 103 -3.89 3.83 3.34
N SER A 104 -3.32 4.49 2.31
CA SER A 104 -1.86 4.54 2.14
C SER A 104 -1.17 5.23 3.32
N LEU A 105 -1.73 6.33 3.84
CA LEU A 105 -1.17 7.01 5.01
C LEU A 105 -1.34 6.20 6.29
N LEU A 106 -2.40 5.41 6.41
CA LEU A 106 -2.69 4.57 7.59
C LEU A 106 -2.06 3.17 7.52
N CYS A 107 -1.40 2.80 6.42
CA CYS A 107 -0.94 1.43 6.20
C CYS A 107 0.06 0.94 7.25
N PHE A 108 0.83 1.84 7.85
CA PHE A 108 1.77 1.55 8.93
C PHE A 108 1.10 0.99 10.20
N ILE A 109 -0.20 1.23 10.38
CA ILE A 109 -1.01 0.64 11.46
C ILE A 109 -1.83 -0.53 10.92
N THR A 110 -2.49 -0.36 9.76
CA THR A 110 -3.43 -1.37 9.27
C THR A 110 -2.75 -2.67 8.88
N ILE A 111 -1.57 -2.62 8.26
CA ILE A 111 -0.85 -3.83 7.84
C ILE A 111 -0.39 -4.64 9.06
N PRO A 112 0.36 -4.10 10.04
CA PRO A 112 0.75 -4.86 11.22
C PRO A 112 -0.45 -5.37 12.02
N PHE A 113 -1.54 -4.59 12.09
CA PHE A 113 -2.76 -5.01 12.78
C PHE A 113 -3.41 -6.22 12.11
N ILE A 114 -3.70 -6.15 10.80
CA ILE A 114 -4.30 -7.27 10.06
C ILE A 114 -3.38 -8.49 10.12
N PHE A 115 -2.07 -8.29 9.95
CA PHE A 115 -1.09 -9.36 10.01
C PHE A 115 -1.03 -10.04 11.39
N SER A 116 -1.06 -9.25 12.47
CA SER A 116 -1.05 -9.80 13.84
C SER A 116 -2.26 -10.67 14.16
N LEU A 117 -3.42 -10.35 13.59
CA LEU A 117 -4.65 -11.12 13.78
C LEU A 117 -4.65 -12.41 12.93
N THR A 118 -4.10 -12.35 11.73
CA THR A 118 -4.20 -13.42 10.74
C THR A 118 -3.04 -14.40 10.78
N TYR A 119 -1.84 -13.98 11.18
CA TYR A 119 -0.66 -14.83 11.22
C TYR A 119 -0.84 -16.10 12.08
N PRO A 120 -1.38 -16.03 13.31
CA PRO A 120 -1.62 -17.22 14.12
C PRO A 120 -2.67 -18.14 13.52
N ILE A 121 -3.65 -17.58 12.81
CA ILE A 121 -4.72 -18.33 12.14
C ILE A 121 -4.14 -19.17 10.99
N ILE A 122 -3.20 -18.62 10.22
CA ILE A 122 -2.66 -19.30 9.03
C ILE A 122 -1.49 -20.26 9.34
N THR A 123 -0.76 -20.03 10.43
CA THR A 123 0.46 -20.79 10.80
C THR A 123 0.28 -21.68 12.03
N GLY A 124 -0.71 -21.41 12.89
CA GLY A 124 -0.84 -22.05 14.20
C GLY A 124 0.24 -21.62 15.21
N GLN A 125 1.05 -20.62 14.89
CA GLN A 125 2.16 -20.15 15.70
C GLN A 125 1.96 -18.70 16.15
N ASN A 126 2.62 -18.31 17.24
CA ASN A 126 2.76 -16.89 17.54
C ASN A 126 3.59 -16.21 16.45
N LEU A 127 3.41 -14.89 16.32
CA LEU A 127 4.16 -14.07 15.37
C LEU A 127 5.67 -14.40 15.44
N PRO A 128 6.34 -14.56 14.29
CA PRO A 128 7.71 -15.06 14.22
C PRO A 128 8.74 -13.98 14.61
N PHE A 129 8.27 -12.81 15.01
CA PHE A 129 9.08 -11.65 15.28
C PHE A 129 9.31 -11.51 16.79
N ASP A 130 10.54 -11.72 17.24
CA ASP A 130 11.03 -11.16 18.52
C ASP A 130 11.08 -9.61 18.49
N TYR A 131 10.87 -8.99 17.32
CA TYR A 131 10.72 -7.56 17.17
C TYR A 131 9.42 -7.08 17.81
N SER A 132 9.51 -6.01 18.59
CA SER A 132 8.31 -5.31 19.07
C SER A 132 7.46 -4.87 17.87
N ILE A 133 6.14 -5.09 17.94
CA ILE A 133 5.19 -4.60 16.92
C ILE A 133 5.41 -3.11 16.64
N GLY A 134 5.81 -2.34 17.65
CA GLY A 134 6.18 -0.93 17.52
C GLY A 134 7.34 -0.69 16.54
N SER A 135 8.37 -1.53 16.53
CA SER A 135 9.49 -1.42 15.59
C SER A 135 9.04 -1.61 14.13
N ILE A 136 8.13 -2.57 13.89
CA ILE A 136 7.56 -2.82 12.55
C ILE A 136 6.70 -1.63 12.11
N ILE A 137 5.85 -1.12 13.00
CA ILE A 137 5.03 0.07 12.75
C ILE A 137 5.91 1.27 12.36
N VAL A 138 6.98 1.53 13.11
CA VAL A 138 7.94 2.62 12.83
C VAL A 138 8.62 2.40 11.48
N GLN A 139 9.06 1.18 11.19
CA GLN A 139 9.72 0.87 9.92
C GLN A 139 8.80 1.10 8.71
N ILE A 140 7.56 0.59 8.76
CA ILE A 140 6.59 0.82 7.69
C ILE A 140 6.29 2.31 7.58
N PHE A 141 6.04 3.00 8.71
CA PHE A 141 5.80 4.44 8.73
C PHE A 141 6.89 5.25 8.03
N LEU A 142 8.16 4.94 8.30
CA LEU A 142 9.31 5.61 7.69
C LEU A 142 9.46 5.32 6.19
N ILE A 143 9.10 4.11 5.74
CA ILE A 143 9.28 3.71 4.34
C ILE A 143 8.06 4.09 3.47
N THR A 144 6.87 4.19 4.04
CA THR A 144 5.64 4.46 3.30
C THR A 144 5.05 5.84 3.64
N THR A 145 4.56 6.03 4.85
CA THR A 145 3.81 7.22 5.25
C THR A 145 4.66 8.50 5.15
N VAL A 146 5.90 8.47 5.62
CA VAL A 146 6.81 9.64 5.56
C VAL A 146 7.05 10.08 4.12
N PRO A 147 7.48 9.22 3.18
CA PRO A 147 7.63 9.61 1.77
C PRO A 147 6.34 10.13 1.13
N VAL A 148 5.17 9.53 1.41
CA VAL A 148 3.89 10.03 0.89
C VAL A 148 3.62 11.45 1.37
N ILE A 149 3.79 11.72 2.67
CA ILE A 149 3.61 13.06 3.24
C ILE A 149 4.59 14.04 2.61
N LEU A 150 5.86 13.66 2.45
CA LEU A 150 6.87 14.50 1.78
C LEU A 150 6.47 14.80 0.33
N GLY A 151 5.99 13.81 -0.42
CA GLY A 151 5.51 14.01 -1.80
C GLY A 151 4.37 15.03 -1.87
N MET A 152 3.42 14.93 -0.95
CA MET A 152 2.30 15.88 -0.86
C MET A 152 2.78 17.30 -0.50
N ILE A 153 3.70 17.44 0.47
CA ILE A 153 4.27 18.72 0.88
C ILE A 153 5.04 19.35 -0.30
N PHE A 154 5.88 18.58 -0.98
CA PHE A 154 6.65 19.07 -2.12
C PHE A 154 5.75 19.51 -3.27
N LYS A 155 4.67 18.77 -3.56
CA LYS A 155 3.63 19.18 -4.53
C LYS A 155 3.00 20.51 -4.13
N ALA A 156 2.66 20.68 -2.86
CA ALA A 156 2.02 21.90 -2.35
C ALA A 156 2.95 23.13 -2.43
N ILE A 157 4.25 22.96 -2.19
CA ILE A 157 5.25 24.04 -2.25
C ILE A 157 5.60 24.39 -3.71
N PHE A 158 5.71 23.39 -4.59
CA PHE A 158 6.14 23.57 -5.99
C PHE A 158 5.10 23.10 -7.02
N PRO A 159 3.86 23.63 -7.02
CA PRO A 159 2.76 23.09 -7.82
C PRO A 159 3.03 23.19 -9.33
N SER A 160 3.66 24.26 -9.80
CA SER A 160 3.98 24.47 -11.22
C SER A 160 5.02 23.49 -11.76
N PHE A 161 5.98 23.08 -10.92
CA PHE A 161 6.98 22.06 -11.26
C PHE A 161 6.30 20.70 -11.41
N PHE A 162 5.55 20.27 -10.40
CA PHE A 162 4.90 18.96 -10.40
C PHE A 162 3.75 18.86 -11.42
N ALA A 163 3.08 19.96 -11.76
CA ALA A 163 2.10 19.97 -12.86
C ALA A 163 2.71 19.52 -14.21
N ARG A 164 4.03 19.70 -14.40
CA ARG A 164 4.73 19.31 -15.63
C ARG A 164 5.46 17.98 -15.49
N THR A 165 5.89 17.61 -14.28
CA THR A 165 6.76 16.45 -14.04
C THR A 165 6.06 15.27 -13.39
N GLU A 166 4.85 15.39 -12.85
CA GLU A 166 4.13 14.30 -12.17
C GLU A 166 4.06 13.02 -13.02
N ASN A 167 3.73 13.14 -14.30
CA ASN A 167 3.70 12.00 -15.22
C ASN A 167 5.06 11.30 -15.38
N PHE A 168 6.17 12.04 -15.29
CA PHE A 168 7.51 11.47 -15.32
C PHE A 168 7.77 10.65 -14.05
N PHE A 169 7.47 11.20 -12.86
CA PHE A 169 7.63 10.49 -11.58
C PHE A 169 6.80 9.20 -11.54
N VAL A 170 5.55 9.24 -12.02
CA VAL A 170 4.68 8.06 -12.07
C VAL A 170 5.24 6.99 -13.01
N LYS A 171 5.66 7.36 -14.23
CA LYS A 171 6.26 6.41 -15.18
C LYS A 171 7.56 5.82 -14.66
N PHE A 172 8.42 6.65 -14.05
CA PHE A 172 9.68 6.20 -13.48
C PHE A 172 9.44 5.26 -12.29
N SER A 173 8.47 5.56 -11.43
CA SER A 173 8.05 4.66 -10.35
C SER A 173 7.54 3.32 -10.85
N PHE A 174 6.80 3.31 -11.97
CA PHE A 174 6.37 2.06 -12.60
C PHE A 174 7.55 1.24 -13.13
N ILE A 175 8.55 1.87 -13.75
CA ILE A 175 9.78 1.19 -14.19
C ILE A 175 10.53 0.61 -12.99
N LEU A 176 10.67 1.38 -11.91
CA LEU A 176 11.31 0.90 -10.67
C LEU A 176 10.55 -0.25 -10.03
N PHE A 177 9.22 -0.22 -10.02
CA PHE A 177 8.38 -1.31 -9.54
C PHE A 177 8.62 -2.59 -10.36
N VAL A 178 8.60 -2.49 -11.69
CA VAL A 178 8.88 -3.62 -12.59
C VAL A 178 10.29 -4.17 -12.35
N PHE A 179 11.28 -3.29 -12.21
CA PHE A 179 12.66 -3.68 -11.89
C PHE A 179 12.76 -4.46 -10.55
N VAL A 180 12.13 -3.95 -9.49
CA VAL A 180 12.09 -4.63 -8.18
C VAL A 180 11.40 -5.99 -8.28
N LEU A 181 10.28 -6.06 -9.01
CA LEU A 181 9.54 -7.30 -9.22
C LEU A 181 10.39 -8.34 -9.96
N PHE A 182 11.04 -7.97 -11.06
CA PHE A 182 11.95 -8.86 -11.79
C PHE A 182 13.09 -9.36 -10.90
N MET A 183 13.69 -8.47 -10.12
CA MET A 183 14.81 -8.87 -9.28
C MET A 183 14.38 -9.76 -8.10
N ALA A 184 13.17 -9.54 -7.55
CA ALA A 184 12.60 -10.42 -6.55
C ALA A 184 12.34 -11.83 -7.11
N ILE A 185 11.78 -11.93 -8.32
CA ILE A 185 11.56 -13.23 -9.00
C ILE A 185 12.89 -13.92 -9.31
N TYR A 186 13.88 -13.17 -9.80
CA TYR A 186 15.20 -13.73 -10.12
C TYR A 186 15.94 -14.27 -8.90
N GLN A 187 15.65 -13.78 -7.68
CA GLN A 187 16.24 -14.31 -6.45
C GLN A 187 15.65 -15.66 -6.01
N GLU A 188 14.43 -15.97 -6.45
CA GLU A 188 13.71 -17.21 -6.12
C GLU A 188 13.94 -18.33 -7.15
N LEU A 189 14.55 -17.99 -8.30
CA LEU A 189 14.97 -18.94 -9.36
C LEU A 189 16.40 -19.44 -9.12
#